data_AF-A0A2J6QRY4-F1
#
_entry.id   AF-A0A2J6QRY4-F1
#
_cell.length_a   1.000
_cell.length_b   1.000
_cell.length_c   1.000
_cell.angle_alpha   90.00
_cell.angle_beta   90.00
_cell.angle_gamma   90.00
#
_symmetry.space_group_name_H-M   'P 1'
#
loop_
_entity.id
_entity.type
_entity.pdbx_description
1 polymer ?
#
loop_
_entity_poly.entity_id
_entity_poly.type
_entity_poly.pdbx_seq_one_letter_code
_entity_poly.pdbx_strand_id
1 'polypeptide(L)'
;MIYLKRIRIHLTRTFQEQQKPPQNENFEEPYQLLMQPPAGCTMMLRRDPPHLPTNLCLNEQEAIISRLYDRLSQCMFDFVATNQIPLPLDPRERLIQRPSDCDWIEWVHLLKQLAIKGRIPAHVLHHDEINQLFAVLESPLQLGRIAQSKVPRDDRTILQMVFAGIQVARLLQDSMGVDYLDMLYTGIENVCREKRALSESRS
;
A
#
# COMPACT_ATOMS: atom_id res chain seq x y z
N MET A 1 -35.86 -35.38 -16.01
CA MET A 1 -34.58 -35.69 -15.33
C MET A 1 -33.50 -35.89 -16.39
N ILE A 2 -32.43 -35.09 -16.28
CA ILE A 2 -31.12 -35.17 -16.95
C ILE A 2 -31.11 -35.03 -18.49
N TYR A 3 -30.94 -33.80 -18.96
CA TYR A 3 -30.48 -33.50 -20.31
C TYR A 3 -28.95 -33.50 -20.35
N LEU A 4 -28.36 -34.44 -21.10
CA LEU A 4 -26.99 -34.38 -21.60
C LEU A 4 -27.06 -34.38 -23.13
N LYS A 5 -26.71 -33.25 -23.76
CA LYS A 5 -26.42 -33.20 -25.20
C LYS A 5 -25.10 -32.49 -25.43
N ARG A 6 -24.10 -33.32 -25.74
CA ARG A 6 -22.88 -32.95 -26.45
C ARG A 6 -23.24 -32.20 -27.73
N ILE A 7 -22.61 -31.07 -27.99
CA ILE A 7 -22.40 -30.58 -29.35
C ILE A 7 -20.91 -30.30 -29.53
N ARG A 8 -20.40 -30.93 -30.57
CA ARG A 8 -19.05 -30.88 -31.11
C ARG A 8 -19.08 -29.88 -32.26
N ILE A 9 -18.20 -28.88 -32.26
CA ILE A 9 -17.86 -28.14 -33.47
C ILE A 9 -16.34 -28.19 -33.57
N HIS A 10 -15.84 -28.95 -34.55
CA HIS A 10 -14.48 -28.83 -35.04
C HIS A 10 -14.51 -27.89 -36.25
N LEU A 11 -13.75 -26.81 -36.19
CA LEU A 11 -13.09 -26.24 -37.36
C LEU A 11 -11.68 -25.85 -36.92
N THR A 12 -10.73 -26.68 -37.33
CA THR A 12 -9.29 -26.41 -37.34
C THR A 12 -8.99 -25.32 -38.37
N ARG A 13 -8.08 -24.38 -38.04
CA ARG A 13 -6.77 -24.15 -38.70
C ARG A 13 -6.29 -22.71 -38.48
N THR A 14 -5.31 -22.60 -37.58
CA THR A 14 -4.16 -21.68 -37.56
C THR A 14 -4.31 -20.30 -38.20
N PHE A 15 -4.31 -19.25 -37.37
CA PHE A 15 -3.43 -18.10 -37.57
C PHE A 15 -2.88 -17.68 -36.19
N GLN A 16 -1.55 -17.74 -36.06
CA GLN A 16 -0.82 -16.99 -35.05
C GLN A 16 -1.07 -15.50 -35.34
N GLU A 17 -1.97 -14.84 -34.61
CA GLU A 17 -1.78 -13.42 -34.34
C GLU A 17 -0.87 -13.33 -33.13
N GLN A 18 0.43 -13.23 -33.43
CA GLN A 18 1.34 -12.52 -32.56
C GLN A 18 0.64 -11.23 -32.17
N GLN A 19 0.31 -11.05 -30.89
CA GLN A 19 0.02 -9.72 -30.38
C GLN A 19 1.29 -8.91 -30.62
N LYS A 20 1.26 -8.17 -31.72
CA LYS A 20 2.14 -7.06 -32.04
C LYS A 20 2.28 -6.25 -30.74
N PRO A 21 3.50 -5.96 -30.26
CA PRO A 21 3.65 -4.98 -29.18
C PRO A 21 2.87 -3.73 -29.59
N PRO A 22 2.20 -3.04 -28.65
CA PRO A 22 1.37 -1.88 -28.97
C PRO A 22 2.17 -1.03 -29.94
N GLN A 23 1.61 -0.81 -31.14
CA GLN A 23 2.24 0.04 -32.13
C GLN A 23 2.63 1.30 -31.39
N ASN A 24 3.93 1.62 -31.42
CA ASN A 24 4.43 2.93 -31.06
C ASN A 24 3.44 3.94 -31.62
N GLU A 25 2.64 4.54 -30.75
CA GLU A 25 2.08 5.84 -31.04
C GLU A 25 3.32 6.68 -31.30
N ASN A 26 3.62 6.87 -32.59
CA ASN A 26 4.70 7.72 -33.01
C ASN A 26 4.40 9.05 -32.33
N PHE A 27 5.21 9.41 -31.34
CA PHE A 27 5.28 10.76 -30.80
C PHE A 27 5.73 11.66 -31.96
N GLU A 28 4.79 11.99 -32.85
CA GLU A 28 4.94 12.97 -33.95
C GLU A 28 4.77 14.40 -33.42
N GLU A 29 5.04 14.61 -32.12
CA GLU A 29 5.24 15.94 -31.56
C GLU A 29 6.75 16.26 -31.62
N PRO A 30 7.14 17.54 -31.78
CA PRO A 30 8.54 17.93 -31.73
C PRO A 30 9.15 17.51 -30.39
N TYR A 31 9.97 16.46 -30.40
CA TYR A 31 10.66 15.96 -29.22
C TYR A 31 11.99 16.66 -29.06
N GLN A 32 12.24 17.19 -27.86
CA GLN A 32 13.55 17.70 -27.50
C GLN A 32 14.40 16.54 -26.96
N LEU A 33 15.45 16.20 -27.69
CA LEU A 33 16.52 15.36 -27.13
C LEU A 33 17.42 16.23 -26.28
N LEU A 34 17.62 15.85 -25.02
CA LEU A 34 18.63 16.47 -24.18
C LEU A 34 20.01 16.20 -24.79
N MET A 35 20.87 17.22 -24.85
CA MET A 35 22.24 17.04 -25.29
C MET A 35 22.94 16.00 -24.40
N GLN A 36 23.64 15.06 -25.02
CA GLN A 36 24.49 14.15 -24.27
C GLN A 36 25.48 14.98 -23.46
N PRO A 37 25.65 14.69 -22.16
CA PRO A 37 26.65 15.37 -21.36
C PRO A 37 28.03 15.18 -22.01
N PRO A 38 28.90 16.21 -21.98
CA PRO A 38 30.18 16.18 -22.67
C PRO A 38 31.03 15.00 -22.21
N ALA A 39 31.81 14.40 -23.13
CA ALA A 39 32.72 13.29 -22.85
C ALA A 39 33.81 13.75 -21.85
N GLY A 40 33.55 13.56 -20.56
CA GLY A 40 34.32 14.13 -19.45
C GLY A 40 33.46 14.42 -18.22
N CYS A 41 32.16 14.66 -18.42
CA CYS A 41 31.16 14.47 -17.38
C CYS A 41 30.97 12.97 -17.16
N THR A 42 31.95 12.33 -16.52
CA THR A 42 31.71 11.05 -15.85
C THR A 42 30.54 11.34 -14.92
N MET A 43 29.34 10.80 -15.21
CA MET A 43 28.32 10.67 -14.18
C MET A 43 29.07 10.20 -12.95
N MET A 44 29.12 11.04 -11.91
CA MET A 44 29.82 10.72 -10.67
C MET A 44 29.51 9.27 -10.41
N LEU A 45 30.56 8.45 -10.56
CA LEU A 45 30.55 7.00 -10.54
C LEU A 45 29.45 6.59 -9.58
N ARG A 46 28.47 5.75 -10.01
CA ARG A 46 27.45 5.15 -9.14
C ARG A 46 28.13 4.76 -7.82
N ARG A 47 28.17 5.69 -6.87
CA ARG A 47 28.62 5.41 -5.52
C ARG A 47 27.48 4.57 -5.02
N ASP A 48 27.79 3.37 -4.53
CA ASP A 48 26.78 2.58 -3.87
C ASP A 48 26.04 3.51 -2.90
N PRO A 49 24.70 3.60 -3.02
CA PRO A 49 23.94 4.53 -2.20
C PRO A 49 24.33 4.27 -0.75
N PRO A 50 24.53 5.34 0.06
CA PRO A 50 24.92 5.14 1.45
C PRO A 50 23.93 4.16 2.10
N HIS A 51 24.45 3.10 2.72
CA HIS A 51 23.63 2.15 3.44
C HIS A 51 22.82 2.93 4.48
N LEU A 52 21.49 2.92 4.31
CA LEU A 52 20.59 3.57 5.23
C LEU A 52 20.67 2.87 6.59
N PRO A 53 20.52 3.61 7.70
CA PRO A 53 20.57 3.01 9.02
C PRO A 53 19.41 2.01 9.22
N THR A 54 19.77 0.84 9.75
CA THR A 54 18.85 -0.24 10.14
C THR A 54 19.04 -0.52 11.62
N ASN A 55 18.53 0.38 12.47
CA ASN A 55 18.61 0.24 13.92
C ASN A 55 17.53 -0.70 14.46
N LEU A 56 16.43 -0.87 13.73
CA LEU A 56 15.35 -1.79 14.08
C LEU A 56 15.65 -3.21 13.58
N CYS A 57 15.67 -4.16 14.52
CA CYS A 57 15.74 -5.58 14.21
C CYS A 57 14.44 -6.06 13.56
N LEU A 58 14.49 -7.19 12.83
CA LEU A 58 13.33 -7.74 12.11
C LEU A 58 12.09 -7.89 13.01
N ASN A 59 12.24 -8.46 14.20
CA ASN A 59 11.14 -8.66 15.15
C ASN A 59 10.51 -7.34 15.62
N GLU A 60 11.32 -6.27 15.78
CA GLU A 60 10.81 -4.95 16.17
C GLU A 60 9.98 -4.37 15.01
N GLN A 61 10.45 -4.52 13.77
CA GLN A 61 9.71 -4.08 12.59
C GLN A 61 8.38 -4.83 12.43
N GLU A 62 8.37 -6.16 12.61
CA GLU A 62 7.15 -6.97 12.55
C GLU A 62 6.15 -6.55 13.63
N ALA A 63 6.62 -6.31 14.86
CA ALA A 63 5.76 -5.84 15.95
C ALA A 63 5.16 -4.45 15.66
N ILE A 64 5.95 -3.52 15.10
CA ILE A 64 5.48 -2.19 14.69
C ILE A 64 4.40 -2.32 13.62
N ILE A 65 4.64 -3.15 12.60
CA ILE A 65 3.72 -3.32 11.48
C ILE A 65 2.41 -3.98 11.92
N SER A 66 2.48 -4.98 12.80
CA SER A 66 1.29 -5.59 13.40
C SER A 66 0.45 -4.53 14.11
N ARG A 67 1.08 -3.74 15.01
CA ARG A 67 0.37 -2.67 15.76
C ARG A 67 -0.23 -1.61 14.85
N LEU A 68 0.47 -1.25 13.78
CA LEU A 68 -0.03 -0.34 12.76
C LEU A 68 -1.29 -0.90 12.09
N TYR A 69 -1.23 -2.14 11.61
CA TYR A 69 -2.36 -2.79 10.93
C TYR A 69 -3.54 -3.01 11.87
N ASP A 70 -3.31 -3.44 13.11
CA ASP A 70 -4.36 -3.60 14.11
C ASP A 70 -5.09 -2.27 14.35
N ARG A 71 -4.33 -1.17 14.49
CA ARG A 71 -4.93 0.16 14.67
C ARG A 71 -5.67 0.62 13.41
N LEU A 72 -5.12 0.42 12.23
CA LEU A 72 -5.77 0.83 10.98
C LEU A 72 -7.05 0.02 10.70
N SER A 73 -7.06 -1.28 11.00
CA SER A 73 -8.28 -2.12 10.95
C SER A 73 -9.34 -1.61 11.93
N GLN A 74 -8.94 -1.15 13.13
CA GLN A 74 -9.85 -0.48 14.06
C GLN A 74 -10.43 0.82 13.47
N CYS A 75 -9.59 1.71 12.92
CA CYS A 75 -10.04 2.94 12.28
C CYS A 75 -11.08 2.66 11.18
N MET A 76 -10.82 1.64 10.36
CA MET A 76 -11.71 1.24 9.27
C MET A 76 -13.04 0.68 9.76
N PHE A 77 -13.00 -0.19 10.77
CA PHE A 77 -14.20 -0.76 11.36
C PHE A 77 -15.09 0.35 11.94
N ASP A 78 -14.50 1.26 12.73
CA ASP A 78 -15.22 2.36 13.36
C ASP A 78 -15.77 3.34 12.31
N PHE A 79 -15.00 3.62 11.25
CA PHE A 79 -15.44 4.43 10.13
C PHE A 79 -16.67 3.84 9.42
N VAL A 80 -16.63 2.54 9.08
CA VAL A 80 -17.74 1.84 8.41
C VAL A 80 -18.97 1.79 9.32
N ALA A 81 -18.79 1.47 10.61
CA ALA A 81 -19.87 1.35 11.57
C ALA A 81 -20.54 2.70 11.84
N THR A 82 -19.75 3.76 12.09
CA THR A 82 -20.26 5.11 12.38
C THR A 82 -21.04 5.68 11.21
N ASN A 83 -20.55 5.49 9.99
CA ASN A 83 -21.20 5.97 8.77
C ASN A 83 -22.25 5.00 8.22
N GLN A 84 -22.51 3.89 8.91
CA GLN A 84 -23.47 2.84 8.52
C GLN A 84 -23.32 2.39 7.05
N ILE A 85 -22.06 2.26 6.60
CA ILE A 85 -21.77 1.93 5.20
C ILE A 85 -22.19 0.47 4.94
N PRO A 86 -23.06 0.20 3.96
CA PRO A 86 -23.56 -1.14 3.72
C PRO A 86 -22.47 -2.01 3.11
N LEU A 87 -22.02 -3.00 3.88
CA LEU A 87 -21.04 -3.99 3.43
C LEU A 87 -21.70 -5.03 2.50
N PRO A 88 -21.04 -5.43 1.40
CA PRO A 88 -21.51 -6.53 0.57
C PRO A 88 -21.47 -7.82 1.39
N LEU A 89 -22.62 -8.49 1.51
CA LEU A 89 -22.72 -9.81 2.12
C LEU A 89 -22.59 -10.85 1.00
N ASP A 90 -21.39 -11.35 0.76
CA ASP A 90 -21.25 -12.54 -0.08
C ASP A 90 -21.76 -13.77 0.70
N PRO A 91 -22.58 -14.65 0.10
CA PRO A 91 -23.20 -15.79 0.80
C PRO A 91 -22.20 -16.86 1.30
N ARG A 92 -20.90 -16.68 1.04
CA ARG A 92 -19.80 -17.53 1.54
C ARG A 92 -18.89 -16.80 2.51
N GLU A 93 -19.10 -15.51 2.75
CA GLU A 93 -18.19 -14.67 3.53
C GLU A 93 -18.64 -14.53 4.98
N ARG A 94 -17.63 -14.36 5.85
CA ARG A 94 -17.78 -14.19 7.29
C ARG A 94 -18.36 -12.79 7.57
N LEU A 95 -19.31 -12.72 8.51
CA LEU A 95 -19.79 -11.44 9.00
C LEU A 95 -18.68 -10.73 9.80
N ILE A 96 -18.34 -9.51 9.40
CA ILE A 96 -17.41 -8.65 10.15
C ILE A 96 -18.15 -8.10 11.37
N GLN A 97 -17.84 -8.63 12.56
CA GLN A 97 -18.44 -8.17 13.82
C GLN A 97 -17.42 -7.42 14.68
N ARG A 98 -16.14 -7.69 14.45
CA ARG A 98 -15.02 -7.08 15.15
C ARG A 98 -13.97 -6.61 14.14
N PRO A 99 -13.16 -5.61 14.49
CA PRO A 99 -12.02 -5.16 13.68
C PRO A 99 -11.07 -6.29 13.28
N SER A 100 -10.89 -7.28 14.17
CA SER A 100 -10.03 -8.46 13.98
C SER A 100 -10.62 -9.54 13.05
N ASP A 101 -11.88 -9.42 12.63
CA ASP A 101 -12.49 -10.36 11.70
C ASP A 101 -12.05 -10.12 10.25
N CYS A 102 -11.34 -9.03 9.98
CA CYS A 102 -10.90 -8.62 8.66
C CYS A 102 -9.48 -8.02 8.72
N ASP A 103 -8.58 -8.55 7.90
CA ASP A 103 -7.20 -8.07 7.84
C ASP A 103 -7.10 -6.73 7.11
N TRP A 104 -6.04 -5.96 7.37
CA TRP A 104 -5.83 -4.66 6.73
C TRP A 104 -5.91 -4.73 5.19
N ILE A 105 -5.36 -5.78 4.58
CA ILE A 105 -5.39 -5.99 3.12
C ILE A 105 -6.83 -6.15 2.62
N GLU A 106 -7.64 -6.91 3.35
CA GLU A 106 -9.05 -7.14 3.03
C GLU A 106 -9.85 -5.85 3.18
N TRP A 107 -9.59 -5.06 4.24
CA TRP A 107 -10.18 -3.73 4.41
C TRP A 107 -9.90 -2.80 3.24
N VAL A 108 -8.66 -2.76 2.76
CA VAL A 108 -8.29 -1.94 1.58
C VAL A 108 -9.02 -2.44 0.33
N HIS A 109 -9.11 -3.75 0.13
CA HIS A 109 -9.87 -4.31 -1.00
C HIS A 109 -11.36 -3.96 -0.93
N LEU A 110 -11.96 -4.14 0.24
CA LEU A 110 -13.36 -3.87 0.50
C LEU A 110 -13.69 -2.40 0.28
N LEU A 111 -12.86 -1.48 0.77
CA LEU A 111 -13.10 -0.04 0.60
C LEU A 111 -13.02 0.38 -0.87
N LYS A 112 -12.11 -0.20 -1.65
CA LYS A 112 -12.06 -0.01 -3.11
C LYS A 112 -13.35 -0.47 -3.79
N GLN A 113 -13.84 -1.65 -3.43
CA GLN A 113 -15.12 -2.15 -3.97
C GLN A 113 -16.29 -1.24 -3.60
N LEU A 114 -16.33 -0.72 -2.38
CA LEU A 114 -17.37 0.22 -1.93
C LEU A 114 -17.32 1.53 -2.71
N ALA A 115 -16.13 2.09 -2.94
CA ALA A 115 -15.96 3.32 -3.71
C ALA A 115 -16.39 3.13 -5.17
N ILE A 116 -15.94 2.06 -5.83
CA ILE A 116 -16.31 1.73 -7.23
C ILE A 116 -17.83 1.59 -7.36
N LYS A 117 -18.49 0.99 -6.36
CA LYS A 117 -19.94 0.80 -6.33
C LYS A 117 -20.72 2.04 -5.84
N GLY A 118 -20.04 3.16 -5.57
CA GLY A 118 -20.66 4.40 -5.09
C GLY A 118 -21.36 4.27 -3.75
N ARG A 119 -20.87 3.38 -2.87
CA ARG A 119 -21.47 3.09 -1.56
C ARG A 119 -20.90 3.95 -0.43
N ILE A 120 -19.81 4.66 -0.67
CA ILE A 120 -19.24 5.63 0.28
C ILE A 120 -20.02 6.95 0.12
N PRO A 121 -20.68 7.45 1.17
CA PRO A 121 -21.43 8.70 1.06
C PRO A 121 -20.50 9.89 0.79
N ALA A 122 -20.88 10.76 -0.15
CA ALA A 122 -20.05 11.91 -0.56
C ALA A 122 -19.82 12.97 0.54
N HIS A 123 -20.64 12.98 1.59
CA HIS A 123 -20.43 13.84 2.76
C HIS A 123 -19.40 13.30 3.74
N VAL A 124 -18.99 12.03 3.58
CA VAL A 124 -18.02 11.36 4.43
C VAL A 124 -16.63 11.44 3.79
N LEU A 125 -16.55 11.21 2.47
CA LEU A 125 -15.35 11.35 1.66
C LEU A 125 -15.75 11.92 0.30
N HIS A 126 -15.20 13.08 -0.05
CA HIS A 126 -15.35 13.65 -1.39
C HIS A 126 -14.56 12.83 -2.42
N HIS A 127 -14.96 12.89 -3.70
CA HIS A 127 -14.35 12.07 -4.76
C HIS A 127 -12.82 12.26 -4.87
N ASP A 128 -12.32 13.48 -4.67
CA ASP A 128 -10.87 13.75 -4.70
C ASP A 128 -10.14 13.14 -3.49
N GLU A 129 -10.82 13.05 -2.34
CA GLU A 129 -10.29 12.42 -1.12
C GLU A 129 -10.25 10.89 -1.25
N ILE A 130 -11.19 10.29 -1.98
CA ILE A 130 -11.20 8.84 -2.27
C ILE A 130 -9.97 8.41 -3.07
N ASN A 131 -9.57 9.20 -4.08
CA ASN A 131 -8.40 8.90 -4.90
C ASN A 131 -7.10 9.05 -4.09
N GLN A 132 -7.00 10.09 -3.26
CA GLN A 132 -5.88 10.27 -2.33
C GLN A 132 -5.83 9.15 -1.29
N LEU A 133 -6.99 8.75 -0.77
CA LEU A 133 -7.13 7.64 0.17
C LEU A 133 -6.59 6.34 -0.42
N PHE A 134 -6.91 5.97 -1.66
CA PHE A 134 -6.36 4.75 -2.26
C PHE A 134 -4.85 4.78 -2.47
N ALA A 135 -4.28 5.93 -2.84
CA ALA A 135 -2.84 6.09 -2.94
C ALA A 135 -2.15 5.92 -1.58
N VAL A 136 -2.74 6.50 -0.52
CA VAL A 136 -2.19 6.45 0.85
C VAL A 136 -2.42 5.08 1.50
N LEU A 137 -3.55 4.40 1.24
CA LEU A 137 -3.87 3.05 1.73
C LEU A 137 -2.95 1.98 1.15
N GLU A 138 -2.55 2.13 -0.11
CA GLU A 138 -1.61 1.22 -0.77
C GLU A 138 -0.17 1.42 -0.32
N SER A 139 0.21 2.61 0.15
CA SER A 139 1.60 2.90 0.54
C SER A 139 2.10 1.93 1.64
N PRO A 140 1.36 1.70 2.75
CA PRO A 140 1.71 0.67 3.73
C PRO A 140 1.76 -0.76 3.14
N LEU A 141 0.90 -1.08 2.16
CA LEU A 141 0.87 -2.40 1.53
C LEU A 141 2.03 -2.63 0.55
N GLN A 142 2.41 -1.61 -0.21
CA GLN A 142 3.56 -1.66 -1.11
C GLN A 142 4.85 -1.79 -0.30
N LEU A 143 4.99 -1.00 0.78
CA LEU A 143 6.10 -1.12 1.74
C LEU A 143 6.05 -2.45 2.51
N GLY A 144 4.86 -3.00 2.73
CA GLY A 144 4.61 -4.31 3.33
C GLY A 144 4.89 -5.50 2.41
N ARG A 145 4.72 -5.39 1.09
CA ARG A 145 5.07 -6.47 0.14
C ARG A 145 6.57 -6.75 0.06
N ILE A 146 7.38 -5.77 0.42
CA ILE A 146 8.83 -5.92 0.64
C ILE A 146 9.12 -6.75 1.92
N ALA A 147 8.16 -6.89 2.85
CA ALA A 147 8.26 -7.62 4.12
C ALA A 147 8.33 -9.15 3.97
N GLN A 148 8.14 -9.73 2.78
CA GLN A 148 8.46 -11.14 2.54
C GLN A 148 9.97 -11.39 2.47
N SER A 149 10.80 -10.33 2.50
CA SER A 149 12.25 -10.46 2.60
C SER A 149 12.67 -10.72 4.05
N LYS A 150 13.50 -11.74 4.27
CA LYS A 150 14.10 -12.08 5.59
C LYS A 150 15.17 -11.07 6.04
N VAL A 151 15.14 -9.84 5.52
CA VAL A 151 16.15 -8.81 5.71
C VAL A 151 15.49 -7.61 6.38
N PRO A 152 16.04 -7.09 7.49
CA PRO A 152 15.48 -5.91 8.14
C PRO A 152 15.57 -4.69 7.20
N ARG A 153 14.47 -3.91 7.14
CA ARG A 153 14.40 -2.68 6.35
C ARG A 153 15.13 -1.53 7.02
N ASP A 154 15.44 -0.49 6.26
CA ASP A 154 15.91 0.77 6.85
C ASP A 154 14.83 1.42 7.72
N ASP A 155 15.26 2.12 8.76
CA ASP A 155 14.34 2.72 9.74
C ASP A 155 13.39 3.74 9.10
N ARG A 156 13.86 4.43 8.05
CA ARG A 156 13.06 5.41 7.30
C ARG A 156 11.86 4.75 6.64
N THR A 157 12.02 3.57 6.06
CA THR A 157 10.91 2.81 5.49
C THR A 157 9.81 2.51 6.52
N ILE A 158 10.20 2.11 7.74
CA ILE A 158 9.23 1.84 8.82
C ILE A 158 8.53 3.11 9.27
N LEU A 159 9.28 4.20 9.46
CA LEU A 159 8.71 5.50 9.81
C LEU A 159 7.76 6.03 8.74
N GLN A 160 8.10 5.90 7.46
CA GLN A 160 7.24 6.28 6.34
C GLN A 160 5.94 5.47 6.31
N MET A 161 6.01 4.19 6.63
CA MET A 161 4.83 3.32 6.71
C MET A 161 3.88 3.74 7.83
N VAL A 162 4.40 4.07 9.01
CA VAL A 162 3.60 4.60 10.13
C VAL A 162 3.04 5.98 9.79
N PHE A 163 3.84 6.85 9.17
CA PHE A 163 3.38 8.17 8.72
C PHE A 163 2.24 8.07 7.70
N ALA A 164 2.34 7.15 6.73
CA ALA A 164 1.24 6.89 5.80
C ALA A 164 -0.02 6.42 6.56
N GLY A 165 0.13 5.58 7.59
CA GLY A 165 -0.96 5.19 8.48
C GLY A 165 -1.63 6.37 9.19
N ILE A 166 -0.84 7.32 9.70
CA ILE A 166 -1.38 8.56 10.30
C ILE A 166 -2.24 9.31 9.28
N GLN A 167 -1.78 9.41 8.03
CA GLN A 167 -2.54 10.05 6.96
C GLN A 167 -3.84 9.31 6.64
N VAL A 168 -3.84 7.97 6.68
CA VAL A 168 -5.08 7.18 6.58
C VAL A 168 -6.03 7.52 7.72
N ALA A 169 -5.58 7.51 8.97
CA ALA A 169 -6.43 7.81 10.13
C ALA A 169 -7.05 9.21 10.04
N ARG A 170 -6.29 10.20 9.53
CA ARG A 170 -6.80 11.56 9.26
C ARG A 170 -7.89 11.57 8.20
N LEU A 171 -7.71 10.84 7.10
CA LEU A 171 -8.72 10.73 6.04
C LEU A 171 -9.99 10.02 6.52
N LEU A 172 -9.85 9.04 7.43
CA LEU A 172 -10.97 8.37 8.09
C LEU A 172 -11.58 9.20 9.24
N GLN A 173 -11.03 10.39 9.52
CA GLN A 173 -11.46 11.29 10.59
C GLN A 173 -11.42 10.66 12.00
N ASP A 174 -10.51 9.69 12.21
CA ASP A 174 -10.34 9.03 13.52
C ASP A 174 -9.25 9.73 14.34
N SER A 175 -9.66 10.66 15.22
CA SER A 175 -8.74 11.40 16.09
C SER A 175 -7.95 10.49 17.04
N MET A 176 -8.59 9.47 17.63
CA MET A 176 -7.91 8.53 18.52
C MET A 176 -6.86 7.71 17.77
N GLY A 177 -7.13 7.38 16.50
CA GLY A 177 -6.18 6.69 15.64
C GLY A 177 -4.99 7.55 15.26
N VAL A 178 -5.21 8.83 14.97
CA VAL A 178 -4.13 9.78 14.73
C VAL A 178 -3.22 9.89 15.95
N ASP A 179 -3.78 10.12 17.15
CA ASP A 179 -3.00 10.28 18.37
C ASP A 179 -2.17 9.03 18.71
N TYR A 180 -2.76 7.85 18.55
CA TYR A 180 -2.08 6.58 18.78
C TYR A 180 -0.91 6.37 17.80
N LEU A 181 -1.14 6.63 16.52
CA LEU A 181 -0.12 6.43 15.48
C LEU A 181 1.00 7.48 15.54
N ASP A 182 0.69 8.72 15.94
CA ASP A 182 1.70 9.74 16.24
C ASP A 182 2.57 9.32 17.43
N MET A 183 1.97 8.79 18.51
CA MET A 183 2.73 8.23 19.63
C MET A 183 3.63 7.06 19.19
N LEU A 184 3.12 6.17 18.34
CA LEU A 184 3.88 5.06 17.78
C LEU A 184 5.07 5.58 16.95
N TYR A 185 4.84 6.58 16.10
CA TYR A 185 5.88 7.20 15.27
C TYR A 185 7.00 7.81 16.12
N THR A 186 6.66 8.68 17.08
CA THR A 186 7.64 9.30 17.98
C THR A 186 8.39 8.26 18.81
N GLY A 187 7.70 7.20 19.26
CA GLY A 187 8.33 6.08 19.97
C GLY A 187 9.42 5.39 19.13
N ILE A 188 9.12 5.13 17.85
CA ILE A 188 10.09 4.51 16.92
C ILE A 188 11.28 5.45 16.68
N GLU A 189 11.03 6.74 16.44
CA GLU A 189 12.09 7.71 16.23
C GLU A 189 13.07 7.79 17.42
N ASN A 190 12.54 7.77 18.65
CA ASN A 190 13.36 7.80 19.85
C ASN A 190 14.24 6.55 19.96
N VAL A 191 13.68 5.36 19.74
CA VAL A 191 14.45 4.10 19.75
C VAL A 191 15.56 4.12 18.69
N CYS A 192 15.25 4.58 17.47
CA CYS A 192 16.25 4.68 16.41
C CYS A 192 17.36 5.68 16.75
N ARG A 193 17.01 6.82 17.37
CA ARG A 193 17.96 7.86 17.80
C ARG A 193 18.89 7.35 18.90
N GLU A 194 18.35 6.66 19.91
CA GLU A 194 19.12 6.10 21.01
C GLU A 194 20.12 5.04 20.54
N LYS A 195 19.66 4.11 19.68
CA LYS A 195 20.52 3.07 19.11
C LYS A 195 21.65 3.65 18.25
N ARG A 196 21.37 4.71 17.50
CA ARG A 196 22.38 5.43 16.73
C ARG A 196 23.44 6.06 17.65
N ALA A 197 23.03 6.78 18.68
CA ALA A 197 23.96 7.39 19.64
C ALA A 197 24.85 6.35 20.36
N LEU A 198 24.29 5.18 20.69
CA LEU A 198 25.06 4.06 21.27
C LEU A 198 26.07 3.47 20.29
N SER A 199 25.74 3.39 19.00
CA SER A 199 26.67 2.90 17.97
C SER A 199 27.84 3.85 17.74
N GLU A 200 27.59 5.15 17.78
CA GLU A 200 28.60 6.21 17.65
C GLU A 200 29.52 6.27 18.87
N SER A 201 28.99 6.06 20.08
CA SER A 201 29.79 6.03 21.32
C SER A 201 30.71 4.81 21.45
N ARG A 202 30.49 3.77 20.64
CA ARG A 202 31.27 2.52 20.64
C ARG A 202 32.32 2.46 19.52
N SER A 203 32.29 3.42 18.59
CA SER A 203 33.21 3.55 17.45
C SER A 203 34.35 4.50 17.79
#